data_AF-A0A6B0CMG5-F1
#
_entry.id   AF-A0A6B0CMG5-F1
#
_cell.length_a   1.000
_cell.length_b   1.000
_cell.length_c   1.000
_cell.angle_alpha   90.00
_cell.angle_beta   90.00
_cell.angle_gamma   90.00
#
_symmetry.space_group_name_H-M   'P 1'
#
loop_
_entity.id
_entity.type
_entity.pdbx_description
1 polymer ?
#
loop_
_entity_poly.entity_id
_entity_poly.type
_entity_poly.pdbx_seq_one_letter_code
_entity_poly.pdbx_strand_id
1 'polypeptide(L)'
;MKTMEEKKYNHIELNNEVTKRREDGFFSLEKDQEALVAYLEEVKDKTIFFDTEIERLRYLVDNDFYFNVFDIYSEADLIEITDYAKSISFNFASYMSASKFFKDYALKTNDKSQYLEDYNQHVAIVALYLANGNKAQAKQFISAMVEQRYQPATPTFLNAGRARRGELVSCFLLEVDDSLNSINFIDSTAKQLSKIGGGVAINLSKLRARGEAIKGIKGVAKGVLPIAKSLEGGFSYADQLGQRPGAGAVYLNIFHYDVEEFLDTKKVNADEDLRLSTISTGLIVPSKFFDLAKEGKDFYMFAPHTVKEEYGVTLDDIDLEKYYDDMVANPNVEKKKKNAREMLNLIAQTQLQSGYPYLMFKDNANRVHPNS
;
A
#
# COMPACT_ATOMS: atom_id res chain seq x y z
N MET A 1 3.07 20.25 -48.61
CA MET A 1 2.99 19.90 -47.17
C MET A 1 3.53 18.48 -47.04
N LYS A 2 4.84 18.33 -46.79
CA LYS A 2 5.45 17.00 -46.58
C LYS A 2 5.16 16.62 -45.13
N THR A 3 4.26 15.66 -44.94
CA THR A 3 4.10 14.95 -43.68
C THR A 3 5.48 14.38 -43.33
N MET A 4 6.09 14.85 -42.23
CA MET A 4 7.26 14.18 -41.67
C MET A 4 6.80 12.79 -41.24
N GLU A 5 7.42 11.74 -41.76
CA GLU A 5 7.17 10.39 -41.27
C GLU A 5 7.50 10.34 -39.78
N GLU A 6 6.51 9.98 -38.95
CA GLU A 6 6.75 9.73 -37.53
C GLU A 6 7.80 8.62 -37.40
N LYS A 7 8.91 8.92 -36.73
CA LYS A 7 9.96 7.94 -36.44
C LYS A 7 9.33 6.79 -35.65
N LYS A 8 9.24 5.61 -36.26
CA LYS A 8 8.63 4.42 -35.65
C LYS A 8 9.69 3.66 -34.84
N TYR A 9 9.47 3.52 -33.54
CA TYR A 9 10.30 2.71 -32.66
C TYR A 9 9.71 1.30 -32.52
N ASN A 10 10.56 0.28 -32.60
CA ASN A 10 10.15 -1.14 -32.56
C ASN A 10 10.47 -1.82 -31.22
N HIS A 11 10.72 -1.06 -30.16
CA HIS A 11 11.13 -1.59 -28.85
C HIS A 11 10.12 -2.61 -28.26
N ILE A 12 8.81 -2.46 -28.52
CA ILE A 12 7.78 -3.42 -28.10
C ILE A 12 7.92 -4.75 -28.86
N GLU A 13 8.11 -4.68 -30.17
CA GLU A 13 8.27 -5.85 -31.03
C GLU A 13 9.50 -6.65 -30.59
N LEU A 14 10.63 -5.96 -30.35
CA LEU A 14 11.86 -6.55 -29.81
C LEU A 14 11.65 -7.20 -28.45
N ASN A 15 11.00 -6.51 -27.50
CA ASN A 15 10.74 -7.06 -26.17
C ASN A 15 9.83 -8.30 -26.22
N ASN A 16 8.89 -8.37 -27.16
CA ASN A 16 8.05 -9.56 -27.34
C ASN A 16 8.86 -10.77 -27.82
N GLU A 17 9.96 -10.56 -28.54
CA GLU A 17 10.82 -11.65 -29.02
C GLU A 17 11.54 -12.39 -27.90
N VAL A 18 11.68 -11.78 -26.71
CA VAL A 18 12.22 -12.44 -25.50
C VAL A 18 11.42 -13.70 -25.16
N THR A 19 10.11 -13.72 -25.45
CA THR A 19 9.24 -14.86 -25.17
C THR A 19 9.31 -15.97 -26.22
N LYS A 20 9.97 -15.72 -27.36
CA LYS A 20 10.18 -16.73 -28.41
C LYS A 20 11.29 -17.67 -27.99
N ARG A 21 11.05 -18.97 -28.14
CA ARG A 21 12.08 -19.99 -27.99
C ARG A 21 12.84 -20.14 -29.31
N ARG A 22 14.16 -20.18 -29.23
CA ARG A 22 15.04 -20.51 -30.35
C ARG A 22 15.02 -22.02 -30.59
N GLU A 23 15.66 -22.45 -31.67
CA GLU A 23 15.75 -23.88 -32.05
C GLU A 23 16.43 -24.75 -30.98
N ASP A 24 17.30 -24.14 -30.16
CA ASP A 24 17.97 -24.78 -29.03
C ASP A 24 17.08 -24.91 -27.77
N GLY A 25 15.83 -24.43 -27.82
CA GLY A 25 14.87 -24.46 -26.72
C GLY A 25 15.00 -23.33 -25.70
N PHE A 26 16.03 -22.47 -25.82
CA PHE A 26 16.27 -21.31 -24.94
C PHE A 26 15.54 -20.05 -25.44
N PHE A 27 15.30 -19.11 -24.53
CA PHE A 27 14.72 -17.79 -24.85
C PHE A 27 15.76 -16.83 -25.42
N SER A 28 15.33 -15.92 -26.30
CA SER A 28 16.17 -14.87 -26.89
C SER A 28 16.34 -13.67 -25.95
N LEU A 29 17.05 -13.85 -24.83
CA LEU A 29 17.22 -12.80 -23.80
C LEU A 29 17.95 -11.55 -24.30
N GLU A 30 18.83 -11.70 -25.30
CA GLU A 30 19.50 -10.60 -26.00
C GLU A 30 18.54 -9.56 -26.56
N LYS A 31 17.30 -9.97 -26.89
CA LYS A 31 16.27 -9.08 -27.44
C LYS A 31 15.77 -8.05 -26.45
N ASP A 32 15.89 -8.29 -25.15
CA ASP A 32 15.59 -7.30 -24.11
C ASP A 32 16.58 -6.12 -24.17
N GLN A 33 17.86 -6.40 -24.46
CA GLN A 33 18.88 -5.36 -24.59
C GLN A 33 18.70 -4.54 -25.88
N GLU A 34 18.36 -5.21 -27.00
CA GLU A 34 17.97 -4.52 -28.24
C GLU A 34 16.75 -3.62 -28.02
N ALA A 35 15.73 -4.13 -27.31
CA ALA A 35 14.54 -3.36 -26.95
C ALA A 35 14.86 -2.16 -26.05
N LEU A 36 15.76 -2.34 -25.08
CA LEU A 36 16.22 -1.27 -24.20
C LEU A 36 16.90 -0.15 -24.99
N VAL A 37 17.82 -0.49 -25.90
CA VAL A 37 18.50 0.50 -26.75
C VAL A 37 17.51 1.28 -27.59
N ALA A 38 16.58 0.58 -28.26
CA ALA A 38 15.54 1.22 -29.08
C ALA A 38 14.62 2.13 -28.25
N TYR A 39 14.29 1.73 -27.01
CA TYR A 39 13.46 2.52 -26.11
C TYR A 39 14.18 3.76 -25.57
N LEU A 40 15.46 3.65 -25.21
CA LEU A 40 16.25 4.80 -24.76
C LEU A 40 16.48 5.81 -25.88
N GLU A 41 16.52 5.37 -27.15
CA GLU A 41 16.52 6.28 -28.29
C GLU A 41 15.22 7.09 -28.39
N GLU A 42 14.06 6.44 -28.22
CA GLU A 42 12.77 7.15 -28.16
C GLU A 42 12.73 8.15 -26.99
N VAL A 43 13.18 7.72 -25.81
CA VAL A 43 13.23 8.60 -24.64
C VAL A 43 14.09 9.82 -24.93
N LYS A 44 15.28 9.63 -25.52
CA LYS A 44 16.19 10.72 -25.90
C LYS A 44 15.50 11.71 -26.84
N ASP A 45 14.83 11.22 -27.87
CA ASP A 45 14.14 12.08 -28.85
C ASP A 45 12.95 12.84 -28.23
N LYS A 46 12.42 12.35 -27.11
CA LYS A 46 11.34 12.98 -26.32
C LYS A 46 11.81 13.75 -25.09
N THR A 47 13.11 13.85 -24.85
CA THR A 47 13.66 14.55 -23.67
C THR A 47 14.02 15.98 -24.03
N ILE A 48 13.63 16.94 -23.19
CA ILE A 48 14.07 18.33 -23.32
C ILE A 48 15.48 18.45 -22.74
N PHE A 49 16.42 18.96 -23.54
CA PHE A 49 17.80 19.23 -23.11
C PHE A 49 18.02 20.72 -22.85
N PHE A 50 18.85 21.01 -21.85
CA PHE A 50 19.24 22.35 -21.44
C PHE A 50 20.77 22.45 -21.53
N ASP A 51 21.30 23.65 -21.73
CA ASP A 51 22.75 23.84 -21.89
C ASP A 51 23.50 23.56 -20.57
N THR A 52 22.86 23.91 -19.44
CA THR A 52 23.37 23.58 -18.10
C THR A 52 22.30 23.01 -17.19
N GLU A 53 22.74 22.28 -16.16
CA GLU A 53 21.83 21.73 -15.14
C GLU A 53 21.19 22.83 -14.29
N ILE A 54 21.88 23.96 -14.07
CA ILE A 54 21.31 25.12 -13.37
C ILE A 54 20.18 25.74 -14.17
N GLU A 55 20.32 25.90 -15.49
CA GLU A 55 19.24 26.38 -16.35
C GLU A 55 18.03 25.43 -16.33
N ARG A 56 18.27 24.11 -16.34
CA ARG A 56 17.21 23.12 -16.16
C ARG A 56 16.48 23.33 -14.83
N LEU A 57 17.21 23.40 -13.72
CA LEU A 57 16.62 23.59 -12.39
C LEU A 57 15.84 24.90 -12.30
N ARG A 58 16.36 26.01 -12.85
CA ARG A 58 15.64 27.29 -12.92
C ARG A 58 14.35 27.15 -13.71
N TYR A 59 14.40 26.58 -14.91
CA TYR A 59 13.21 26.32 -15.73
C TYR A 59 12.16 25.50 -14.96
N LEU A 60 12.59 24.45 -14.25
CA LEU A 60 11.67 23.58 -13.50
C LEU A 60 11.08 24.26 -12.27
N VAL A 61 11.81 25.16 -11.61
CA VAL A 61 11.28 25.97 -10.50
C VAL A 61 10.33 27.04 -11.04
N ASP A 62 10.74 27.78 -12.06
CA ASP A 62 9.96 28.89 -12.64
C ASP A 62 8.64 28.44 -13.27
N ASN A 63 8.52 27.16 -13.65
CA ASN A 63 7.32 26.55 -14.24
C ASN A 63 6.58 25.60 -13.28
N ASP A 64 6.83 25.70 -11.96
CA ASP A 64 6.14 24.94 -10.91
C ASP A 64 6.25 23.41 -11.07
N PHE A 65 7.35 22.91 -11.63
CA PHE A 65 7.63 21.47 -11.68
C PHE A 65 8.36 21.00 -10.43
N TYR A 66 9.39 21.72 -9.99
CA TYR A 66 10.14 21.45 -8.77
C TYR A 66 9.90 22.49 -7.69
N PHE A 67 10.06 22.10 -6.43
CA PHE A 67 10.16 23.06 -5.32
C PHE A 67 11.34 24.01 -5.53
N ASN A 68 11.28 25.20 -4.93
CA ASN A 68 12.36 26.17 -5.06
C ASN A 68 13.60 25.71 -4.28
N VAL A 69 14.44 24.91 -4.94
CA VAL A 69 15.67 24.36 -4.38
C VAL A 69 16.72 25.44 -4.09
N PHE A 70 16.64 26.59 -4.79
CA PHE A 70 17.55 27.73 -4.62
C PHE A 70 17.33 28.48 -3.30
N ASP A 71 16.21 28.26 -2.61
CA ASP A 71 15.98 28.82 -1.27
C ASP A 71 16.78 28.08 -0.19
N ILE A 72 17.24 26.85 -0.49
CA ILE A 72 17.90 25.96 0.47
C ILE A 72 19.39 25.79 0.15
N TYR A 73 19.74 25.76 -1.14
CA TYR A 73 21.10 25.50 -1.60
C TYR A 73 21.62 26.66 -2.45
N SER A 74 22.90 26.96 -2.30
CA SER A 74 23.58 27.89 -3.21
C SER A 74 23.74 27.28 -4.60
N GLU A 75 23.86 28.11 -5.64
CA GLU A 75 24.11 27.62 -7.00
C GLU A 75 25.39 26.78 -7.09
N ALA A 76 26.43 27.16 -6.36
CA ALA A 76 27.67 26.39 -6.28
C ALA A 76 27.46 24.99 -5.67
N ASP A 77 26.62 24.88 -4.64
CA ASP A 77 26.29 23.59 -4.05
C ASP A 77 25.46 22.72 -5.01
N LEU A 78 24.52 23.33 -5.72
CA LEU A 78 23.69 22.62 -6.70
C LEU A 78 24.55 22.05 -7.82
N ILE A 79 25.45 22.85 -8.41
CA ILE A 79 26.41 22.38 -9.42
C ILE A 79 27.21 21.21 -8.87
N GLU A 80 27.80 21.35 -7.68
CA GLU A 80 28.64 20.30 -7.11
C GLU A 80 27.88 18.99 -6.82
N ILE A 81 26.61 19.08 -6.40
CA ILE A 81 25.77 17.92 -6.10
C ILE A 81 25.28 17.25 -7.38
N THR A 82 24.86 18.02 -8.39
CA THR A 82 24.38 17.45 -9.66
C THR A 82 25.52 16.89 -10.50
N ASP A 83 26.70 17.52 -10.49
CA ASP A 83 27.91 16.97 -11.13
C ASP A 83 28.33 15.66 -10.45
N TYR A 84 28.21 15.59 -9.12
CA TYR A 84 28.44 14.35 -8.40
C TYR A 84 27.45 13.25 -8.83
N ALA A 85 26.15 13.55 -8.93
CA ALA A 85 25.16 12.59 -9.44
C ALA A 85 25.48 12.11 -10.86
N LYS A 86 25.91 13.02 -11.74
CA LYS A 86 26.30 12.70 -13.12
C LYS A 86 27.59 11.87 -13.20
N SER A 87 28.50 12.04 -12.24
CA SER A 87 29.78 11.30 -12.21
C SER A 87 29.62 9.80 -11.94
N ILE A 88 28.49 9.39 -11.35
CA ILE A 88 28.19 8.00 -11.05
C ILE A 88 27.50 7.37 -12.27
N SER A 89 28.15 6.37 -12.86
CA SER A 89 27.61 5.65 -14.02
C SER A 89 26.37 4.85 -13.64
N PHE A 90 25.29 5.06 -14.38
CA PHE A 90 24.04 4.30 -14.26
C PHE A 90 23.59 3.83 -15.63
N ASN A 91 23.18 2.57 -15.71
CA ASN A 91 22.54 2.01 -16.89
C ASN A 91 21.36 1.16 -16.43
N PHE A 92 20.21 1.32 -17.09
CA PHE A 92 19.10 0.40 -16.92
C PHE A 92 19.52 -1.01 -17.36
N ALA A 93 19.20 -2.02 -16.55
CA ALA A 93 19.59 -3.41 -16.84
C ALA A 93 18.65 -4.09 -17.84
N SER A 94 17.43 -3.57 -18.02
CA SER A 94 16.41 -4.15 -18.90
C SER A 94 15.46 -3.13 -19.49
N TYR A 95 14.82 -3.48 -20.60
CA TYR A 95 13.77 -2.65 -21.23
C TYR A 95 12.68 -2.29 -20.22
N MET A 96 12.21 -3.27 -19.43
CA MET A 96 11.15 -3.04 -18.45
C MET A 96 11.57 -2.04 -17.36
N SER A 97 12.83 -2.08 -16.90
CA SER A 97 13.32 -1.16 -15.87
C SER A 97 13.31 0.29 -16.37
N ALA A 98 13.80 0.54 -17.59
CA ALA A 98 13.74 1.86 -18.21
C ALA A 98 12.29 2.29 -18.48
N SER A 99 11.48 1.41 -19.08
CA SER A 99 10.08 1.69 -19.41
C SER A 99 9.27 2.08 -18.18
N LYS A 100 9.48 1.37 -17.07
CA LYS A 100 8.77 1.65 -15.81
C LYS A 100 9.17 3.01 -15.24
N PHE A 101 10.47 3.31 -15.20
CA PHE A 101 10.95 4.61 -14.72
C PHE A 101 10.37 5.76 -15.55
N PHE A 102 10.56 5.76 -16.87
CA PHE A 102 10.11 6.87 -17.70
C PHE A 102 8.58 7.00 -17.76
N LYS A 103 7.84 5.88 -17.79
CA LYS A 103 6.37 5.96 -17.83
C LYS A 103 5.78 6.50 -16.53
N ASP A 104 6.27 6.03 -15.39
CA ASP A 104 5.58 6.20 -14.10
C ASP A 104 6.29 7.14 -13.12
N TYR A 105 7.60 7.35 -13.28
CA TYR A 105 8.44 8.09 -12.34
C TYR A 105 9.07 9.35 -12.92
N ALA A 106 9.58 9.34 -14.15
CA ALA A 106 10.19 10.52 -14.73
C ALA A 106 9.18 11.66 -14.85
N LEU A 107 9.60 12.86 -14.49
CA LEU A 107 8.87 14.09 -14.65
C LEU A 107 8.67 14.39 -16.13
N LYS A 108 7.44 14.79 -16.46
CA LYS A 108 7.01 15.12 -17.81
C LYS A 108 6.48 16.55 -17.86
N THR A 109 6.43 17.11 -19.06
CA THR A 109 5.66 18.31 -19.35
C THR A 109 4.18 18.13 -18.98
N ASN A 110 3.46 19.24 -18.80
CA ASN A 110 2.06 19.20 -18.34
C ASN A 110 1.12 18.46 -19.31
N ASP A 111 1.42 18.50 -20.61
CA ASP A 111 0.73 17.75 -21.66
C ASP A 111 1.20 16.28 -21.77
N LYS A 112 2.18 15.87 -20.95
CA LYS A 112 2.79 14.54 -20.88
C LYS A 112 3.51 14.09 -22.16
N SER A 113 3.83 15.02 -23.07
CA SER A 113 4.43 14.71 -24.37
C SER A 113 5.94 14.52 -24.31
N GLN A 114 6.63 15.19 -23.38
CA GLN A 114 8.09 15.19 -23.27
C GLN A 114 8.57 14.91 -21.84
N TYR A 115 9.79 14.39 -21.72
CA TYR A 115 10.49 14.15 -20.45
C TYR A 115 11.34 15.36 -20.05
N LEU A 116 11.41 15.64 -18.75
CA LEU A 116 12.13 16.77 -18.15
C LEU A 116 13.32 16.34 -17.28
N GLU A 117 13.51 15.04 -17.09
CA GLU A 117 14.59 14.48 -16.28
C GLU A 117 15.00 13.09 -16.76
N ASP A 118 16.27 12.76 -16.56
CA ASP A 118 16.78 11.40 -16.56
C ASP A 118 16.78 10.79 -15.14
N TYR A 119 17.30 9.56 -15.01
CA TYR A 119 17.36 8.86 -13.73
C TYR A 119 18.24 9.57 -12.68
N ASN A 120 19.43 10.03 -13.07
CA ASN A 120 20.37 10.65 -12.12
C ASN A 120 19.87 12.04 -11.69
N GLN A 121 19.26 12.79 -12.60
CA GLN A 121 18.61 14.06 -12.32
C GLN A 121 17.42 13.89 -11.35
N HIS A 122 16.60 12.85 -11.55
CA HIS A 122 15.52 12.51 -10.63
C HIS A 122 16.06 12.13 -9.24
N VAL A 123 17.09 11.28 -9.18
CA VAL A 123 17.75 10.91 -7.92
C VAL A 123 18.33 12.15 -7.22
N ALA A 124 18.92 13.08 -7.95
CA ALA A 124 19.48 14.31 -7.40
C ALA A 124 18.41 15.18 -6.74
N ILE A 125 17.26 15.40 -7.37
CA ILE A 125 16.19 16.22 -6.78
C ILE A 125 15.58 15.55 -5.55
N VAL A 126 15.41 14.22 -5.56
CA VAL A 126 14.95 13.45 -4.39
C VAL A 126 15.93 13.61 -3.23
N ALA A 127 17.23 13.45 -3.49
CA ALA A 127 18.25 13.59 -2.46
C ALA A 127 18.35 15.01 -1.90
N LEU A 128 18.30 16.03 -2.76
CA LEU A 128 18.31 17.44 -2.36
C LEU A 128 17.13 17.76 -1.43
N TYR A 129 15.93 17.26 -1.76
CA TYR A 129 14.74 17.43 -0.95
C TYR A 129 14.87 16.75 0.42
N LEU A 130 15.31 15.49 0.45
CA LEU A 130 15.43 14.72 1.69
C LEU A 130 16.57 15.19 2.60
N ALA A 131 17.66 15.70 2.02
CA ALA A 131 18.82 16.18 2.78
C ALA A 131 18.65 17.60 3.34
N ASN A 132 17.64 18.35 2.88
CA ASN A 132 17.20 19.63 3.45
C ASN A 132 18.35 20.59 3.83
N GLY A 133 19.23 20.90 2.88
CA GLY A 133 20.39 21.79 3.05
C GLY A 133 21.69 21.06 3.38
N ASN A 134 21.66 19.79 3.78
CA ASN A 134 22.87 19.03 4.08
C ASN A 134 23.47 18.39 2.82
N LYS A 135 24.43 19.09 2.21
CA LYS A 135 25.15 18.64 1.01
C LYS A 135 25.84 17.28 1.13
N ALA A 136 26.51 17.00 2.25
CA ALA A 136 27.19 15.72 2.44
C ALA A 136 26.17 14.57 2.45
N GLN A 137 25.03 14.78 3.11
CA GLN A 137 23.94 13.82 3.13
C GLN A 137 23.27 13.67 1.76
N ALA A 138 23.07 14.76 1.01
CA ALA A 138 22.55 14.71 -0.35
C ALA A 138 23.42 13.81 -1.24
N LYS A 139 24.75 13.99 -1.18
CA LYS A 139 25.70 13.13 -1.92
C LYS A 139 25.63 11.67 -1.46
N GLN A 140 25.52 11.41 -0.16
CA GLN A 140 25.35 10.04 0.35
C GLN A 140 24.07 9.38 -0.20
N PHE A 141 22.94 10.09 -0.19
CA PHE A 141 21.69 9.61 -0.76
C PHE A 141 21.78 9.35 -2.26
N ILE A 142 22.40 10.26 -3.02
CA ILE A 142 22.65 10.09 -4.45
C ILE A 142 23.46 8.82 -4.69
N SER A 143 24.61 8.65 -4.03
CA SER A 143 25.45 7.46 -4.24
C SER A 143 24.70 6.17 -3.94
N ALA A 144 23.96 6.12 -2.82
CA ALA A 144 23.20 4.95 -2.43
C ALA A 144 22.07 4.61 -3.42
N MET A 145 21.41 5.62 -4.00
CA MET A 145 20.32 5.42 -4.96
C MET A 145 20.84 5.08 -6.37
N VAL A 146 21.83 5.82 -6.88
CA VAL A 146 22.38 5.57 -8.23
C VAL A 146 23.10 4.23 -8.29
N GLU A 147 23.83 3.84 -7.24
CA GLU A 147 24.43 2.50 -7.10
C GLU A 147 23.41 1.40 -6.75
N GLN A 148 22.12 1.76 -6.65
CA GLN A 148 21.01 0.85 -6.36
C GLN A 148 21.14 0.08 -5.03
N ARG A 149 21.90 0.62 -4.06
CA ARG A 149 22.01 0.09 -2.69
C ARG A 149 20.80 0.46 -1.83
N TYR A 150 20.12 1.55 -2.19
CA TYR A 150 18.93 2.04 -1.51
C TYR A 150 17.89 2.53 -2.52
N GLN A 151 16.63 2.12 -2.32
CA GLN A 151 15.49 2.59 -3.10
C GLN A 151 14.43 3.11 -2.12
N PRO A 152 14.14 4.42 -2.07
CA PRO A 152 13.02 4.94 -1.31
C PRO A 152 11.70 4.31 -1.78
N ALA A 153 10.72 4.25 -0.89
CA ALA A 153 9.36 3.85 -1.25
C ALA A 153 8.83 4.72 -2.39
N THR A 154 8.00 4.16 -3.28
CA THR A 154 7.37 4.87 -4.40
C THR A 154 6.79 6.24 -4.03
N PRO A 155 5.99 6.44 -2.95
CA PRO A 155 5.48 7.76 -2.62
C PRO A 155 6.58 8.77 -2.31
N THR A 156 7.71 8.35 -1.76
CA THR A 156 8.86 9.24 -1.53
C THR A 156 9.60 9.51 -2.83
N PHE A 157 10.00 8.47 -3.57
CA PHE A 157 10.79 8.60 -4.79
C PHE A 157 10.05 9.43 -5.86
N LEU A 158 8.75 9.21 -6.04
CA LEU A 158 7.95 9.91 -7.03
C LEU A 158 7.72 11.40 -6.71
N ASN A 159 7.57 11.75 -5.44
CA ASN A 159 7.04 13.05 -5.02
C ASN A 159 8.09 13.99 -4.42
N ALA A 160 9.17 13.47 -3.84
CA ALA A 160 10.20 14.30 -3.24
C ALA A 160 10.80 15.23 -4.30
N GLY A 161 10.78 16.53 -4.02
CA GLY A 161 11.30 17.54 -4.94
C GLY A 161 10.32 18.07 -6.00
N ARG A 162 9.12 17.50 -6.15
CA ARG A 162 8.09 18.07 -7.04
C ARG A 162 7.32 19.19 -6.34
N ALA A 163 7.01 20.28 -7.06
CA ALA A 163 6.18 21.35 -6.52
C ALA A 163 4.72 20.91 -6.33
N ARG A 164 4.15 20.28 -7.37
CA ARG A 164 2.80 19.69 -7.37
C ARG A 164 2.87 18.22 -7.01
N ARG A 165 3.10 17.92 -5.72
CA ARG A 165 3.33 16.56 -5.24
C ARG A 165 2.19 15.98 -4.41
N GLY A 166 2.12 14.65 -4.38
CA GLY A 166 1.39 13.94 -3.34
C GLY A 166 2.17 13.86 -2.03
N GLU A 167 1.67 13.09 -1.07
CA GLU A 167 2.40 12.82 0.18
C GLU A 167 3.55 11.83 -0.02
N LEU A 168 4.55 11.93 0.86
CA LEU A 168 5.71 11.02 0.86
C LEU A 168 5.43 9.69 1.56
N VAL A 169 4.33 9.63 2.32
CA VAL A 169 3.83 8.45 3.05
C VAL A 169 2.47 8.09 2.50
N SER A 170 2.21 6.79 2.30
CA SER A 170 0.98 6.31 1.69
C SER A 170 0.41 5.04 2.34
N CYS A 171 0.84 4.67 3.55
CA CYS A 171 0.33 3.50 4.26
C CYS A 171 -0.05 3.88 5.69
N PHE A 172 -1.30 3.62 6.07
CA PHE A 172 -1.88 4.06 7.34
C PHE A 172 -2.62 2.91 8.02
N LEU A 173 -2.52 2.85 9.34
CA LEU A 173 -3.29 1.95 10.18
C LEU A 173 -4.15 2.79 11.12
N LEU A 174 -5.44 2.47 11.18
CA LEU A 174 -6.41 3.13 12.03
C LEU A 174 -7.09 2.12 12.94
N GLU A 175 -7.51 2.60 14.09
CA GLU A 175 -8.30 1.84 15.05
C GLU A 175 -9.64 2.54 15.25
N VAL A 176 -10.73 1.76 15.34
CA VAL A 176 -12.07 2.27 15.59
C VAL A 176 -12.56 1.80 16.97
N ASP A 177 -13.13 2.72 17.73
CA ASP A 177 -13.80 2.41 19.00
C ASP A 177 -15.28 2.09 18.78
N ASP A 178 -15.88 1.40 19.75
CA ASP A 178 -17.29 0.97 19.75
C ASP A 178 -18.30 2.11 19.99
N SER A 179 -18.27 3.14 19.14
CA SER A 179 -19.22 4.25 19.15
C SER A 179 -19.44 4.81 17.75
N LEU A 180 -20.64 5.35 17.51
CA LEU A 180 -20.97 6.00 16.23
C LEU A 180 -20.04 7.19 15.93
N ASN A 181 -19.60 7.92 16.96
CA ASN A 181 -18.67 9.03 16.79
C ASN A 181 -17.31 8.56 16.26
N SER A 182 -16.76 7.48 16.83
CA SER A 182 -15.49 6.93 16.36
C SER A 182 -15.63 6.34 14.95
N ILE A 183 -16.71 5.60 14.68
CA ILE A 183 -17.00 5.06 13.35
C ILE A 183 -17.03 6.18 12.29
N ASN A 184 -17.75 7.28 12.55
CA ASN A 184 -17.84 8.40 11.62
C ASN A 184 -16.50 9.14 11.45
N PHE A 185 -15.73 9.29 12.53
CA PHE A 185 -14.40 9.89 12.48
C PHE A 185 -13.44 9.06 11.63
N ILE A 186 -13.43 7.73 11.82
CA ILE A 186 -12.58 6.82 11.07
C ILE A 186 -12.99 6.73 9.60
N ASP A 187 -14.29 6.67 9.30
CA ASP A 187 -14.79 6.71 7.91
C ASP A 187 -14.38 8.01 7.19
N SER A 188 -14.52 9.16 7.85
CA SER A 188 -14.07 10.45 7.30
C SER A 188 -12.56 10.48 7.09
N THR A 189 -11.79 10.01 8.08
CA THR A 189 -10.31 9.97 8.03
C THR A 189 -9.84 9.05 6.90
N ALA A 190 -10.44 7.87 6.77
CA ALA A 190 -10.13 6.92 5.70
C ALA A 190 -10.34 7.55 4.31
N LYS A 191 -11.43 8.30 4.11
CA LYS A 191 -11.68 9.04 2.86
C LYS A 191 -10.65 10.13 2.59
N GLN A 192 -10.24 10.89 3.61
CA GLN A 192 -9.19 11.91 3.45
C GLN A 192 -7.85 11.29 3.07
N LEU A 193 -7.46 10.20 3.72
CA LEU A 193 -6.23 9.47 3.40
C LEU A 193 -6.28 8.81 2.02
N SER A 194 -7.43 8.26 1.63
CA SER A 194 -7.63 7.67 0.31
C SER A 194 -7.51 8.70 -0.82
N LYS A 195 -8.09 9.90 -0.63
CA LYS A 195 -8.00 11.03 -1.57
C LYS A 195 -6.55 11.39 -1.91
N ILE A 196 -5.63 11.29 -0.95
CA ILE A 196 -4.21 11.58 -1.15
C ILE A 196 -3.40 10.38 -1.63
N GLY A 197 -4.05 9.29 -2.05
CA GLY A 197 -3.42 8.07 -2.55
C GLY A 197 -2.92 7.13 -1.45
N GLY A 198 -3.40 7.29 -0.21
CA GLY A 198 -3.05 6.45 0.93
C GLY A 198 -3.81 5.12 0.92
N GLY A 199 -3.10 4.02 1.18
CA GLY A 199 -3.68 2.75 1.57
C GLY A 199 -3.98 2.74 3.07
N VAL A 200 -5.20 2.37 3.46
CA VAL A 200 -5.66 2.45 4.85
C VAL A 200 -6.15 1.09 5.33
N ALA A 201 -5.55 0.58 6.41
CA ALA A 201 -6.00 -0.61 7.11
C ALA A 201 -6.72 -0.22 8.42
N ILE A 202 -7.87 -0.82 8.70
CA ILE A 202 -8.70 -0.47 9.86
C ILE A 202 -8.96 -1.71 10.70
N ASN A 203 -8.64 -1.66 12.00
CA ASN A 203 -8.97 -2.73 12.94
C ASN A 203 -10.40 -2.58 13.44
N LEU A 204 -11.27 -3.54 13.12
CA LEU A 204 -12.69 -3.53 13.48
C LEU A 204 -12.99 -4.32 14.78
N SER A 205 -11.99 -4.92 15.41
CA SER A 205 -12.16 -5.90 16.51
C SER A 205 -12.80 -5.36 17.78
N LYS A 206 -12.78 -4.04 17.99
CA LYS A 206 -13.40 -3.39 19.16
C LYS A 206 -14.91 -3.17 18.98
N LEU A 207 -15.41 -3.18 17.75
CA LEU A 207 -16.82 -2.91 17.46
C LEU A 207 -17.71 -4.01 18.03
N ARG A 208 -18.88 -3.64 18.56
CA ARG A 208 -19.88 -4.64 18.97
C ARG A 208 -20.39 -5.46 17.79
N ALA A 209 -20.62 -6.74 18.05
CA ALA A 209 -21.09 -7.73 17.09
C ALA A 209 -22.58 -7.56 16.73
N ARG A 210 -23.00 -8.25 15.68
CA ARG A 210 -24.41 -8.28 15.25
C ARG A 210 -25.29 -8.86 16.37
N GLY A 211 -26.38 -8.17 16.67
CA GLY A 211 -27.35 -8.58 17.69
C GLY A 211 -27.04 -8.11 19.11
N GLU A 212 -25.85 -7.56 19.37
CA GLU A 212 -25.52 -7.00 20.68
C GLU A 212 -26.41 -5.79 21.02
N ALA A 213 -26.46 -5.47 22.32
CA ALA A 213 -27.33 -4.42 22.83
C ALA A 213 -26.86 -3.02 22.44
N ILE A 214 -27.80 -2.08 22.29
CA ILE A 214 -27.54 -0.64 22.25
C ILE A 214 -28.46 0.02 23.26
N LYS A 215 -27.90 0.75 24.22
CA LYS A 215 -28.64 1.39 25.33
C LYS A 215 -29.58 0.40 26.06
N GLY A 216 -29.11 -0.83 26.28
CA GLY A 216 -29.87 -1.89 26.96
C GLY A 216 -30.91 -2.61 26.10
N ILE A 217 -31.15 -2.18 24.85
CA ILE A 217 -32.06 -2.88 23.94
C ILE A 217 -31.28 -3.96 23.20
N LYS A 218 -31.59 -5.24 23.45
CA LYS A 218 -30.93 -6.40 22.80
C LYS A 218 -31.38 -6.59 21.35
N GLY A 219 -30.54 -7.19 20.51
CA GLY A 219 -30.90 -7.60 19.14
C GLY A 219 -30.82 -6.49 18.09
N VAL A 220 -30.19 -5.36 18.38
CA VAL A 220 -30.27 -4.15 17.53
C VAL A 220 -28.97 -3.77 16.83
N ALA A 221 -27.80 -4.15 17.37
CA ALA A 221 -26.53 -3.89 16.70
C ALA A 221 -26.43 -4.61 15.36
N LYS A 222 -25.83 -3.95 14.37
CA LYS A 222 -25.73 -4.47 12.99
C LYS A 222 -24.41 -5.21 12.70
N GLY A 223 -23.47 -5.19 13.64
CA GLY A 223 -22.17 -5.84 13.52
C GLY A 223 -21.19 -5.08 12.64
N VAL A 224 -20.05 -5.72 12.35
CA VAL A 224 -18.92 -5.11 11.65
C VAL A 224 -19.14 -4.95 10.14
N LEU A 225 -20.00 -5.78 9.56
CA LEU A 225 -20.18 -5.89 8.11
C LEU A 225 -20.69 -4.61 7.43
N PRO A 226 -21.77 -3.94 7.90
CA PRO A 226 -22.22 -2.70 7.27
C PRO A 226 -21.18 -1.57 7.38
N ILE A 227 -20.36 -1.59 8.44
CA ILE A 227 -19.28 -0.62 8.63
C ILE A 227 -18.17 -0.88 7.61
N ALA A 228 -17.74 -2.14 7.44
CA ALA A 228 -16.79 -2.53 6.41
C ALA A 228 -17.29 -2.18 5.00
N LYS A 229 -18.59 -2.35 4.74
CA LYS A 229 -19.22 -1.98 3.46
C LYS A 229 -19.24 -0.47 3.23
N SER A 230 -19.52 0.33 4.27
CA SER A 230 -19.43 1.79 4.20
C SER A 230 -18.01 2.25 3.87
N LEU A 231 -17.01 1.66 4.53
CA LEU A 231 -15.59 1.94 4.28
C LEU A 231 -15.20 1.59 2.84
N GLU A 232 -15.62 0.44 2.32
CA GLU A 232 -15.42 0.04 0.93
C GLU A 232 -15.98 1.07 -0.07
N GLY A 233 -17.22 1.53 0.16
CA GLY A 233 -17.82 2.60 -0.64
C GLY A 233 -17.04 3.91 -0.54
N GLY A 234 -16.53 4.23 0.65
CA GLY A 234 -15.69 5.39 0.89
C GLY A 234 -14.37 5.37 0.11
N PHE A 235 -13.65 4.24 0.12
CA PHE A 235 -12.42 4.07 -0.66
C PHE A 235 -12.67 4.10 -2.17
N SER A 236 -13.80 3.54 -2.62
CA SER A 236 -14.17 3.55 -4.02
C SER A 236 -14.53 4.95 -4.52
N TYR A 237 -15.08 5.80 -3.64
CA TYR A 237 -15.41 7.20 -3.95
C TYR A 237 -14.18 8.12 -3.92
N ALA A 238 -13.33 7.98 -2.89
CA ALA A 238 -12.18 8.85 -2.68
C ALA A 238 -10.93 8.29 -3.36
N ASP A 239 -10.91 8.33 -4.70
CA ASP A 239 -9.77 7.87 -5.49
C ASP A 239 -8.68 8.95 -5.68
N GLN A 240 -7.48 8.53 -6.12
CA GLN A 240 -6.36 9.42 -6.35
C GLN A 240 -6.53 10.17 -7.70
N LEU A 241 -7.47 11.11 -7.77
CA LEU A 241 -7.76 11.92 -8.98
C LEU A 241 -8.00 11.05 -10.24
N GLY A 242 -8.71 9.92 -10.07
CA GLY A 242 -8.98 8.97 -11.15
C GLY A 242 -7.77 8.19 -11.67
N GLN A 243 -6.59 8.31 -11.04
CA GLN A 243 -5.38 7.58 -11.45
C GLN A 243 -5.34 6.16 -10.85
N ARG A 244 -5.78 6.01 -9.59
CA ARG A 244 -5.73 4.74 -8.84
C ARG A 244 -6.93 4.62 -7.90
N PRO A 245 -7.65 3.47 -7.89
CA PRO A 245 -8.67 3.20 -6.88
C PRO A 245 -8.08 3.26 -5.47
N GLY A 246 -8.86 3.78 -4.52
CA GLY A 246 -8.49 3.75 -3.10
C GLY A 246 -8.26 2.32 -2.62
N ALA A 247 -7.17 2.08 -1.88
CA ALA A 247 -6.83 0.77 -1.34
C ALA A 247 -7.19 0.71 0.14
N GLY A 248 -8.16 -0.14 0.48
CA GLY A 248 -8.58 -0.37 1.86
C GLY A 248 -8.29 -1.78 2.33
N ALA A 249 -8.06 -1.93 3.63
CA ALA A 249 -8.08 -3.22 4.31
C ALA A 249 -8.85 -3.11 5.64
N VAL A 250 -9.52 -4.20 6.03
CA VAL A 250 -10.15 -4.33 7.34
C VAL A 250 -9.62 -5.58 8.04
N TYR A 251 -9.29 -5.44 9.31
CA TYR A 251 -8.81 -6.53 10.16
C TYR A 251 -9.85 -6.85 11.23
N LEU A 252 -9.99 -8.13 11.54
CA LEU A 252 -10.86 -8.61 12.61
C LEU A 252 -10.14 -9.68 13.43
N ASN A 253 -10.27 -9.63 14.75
CA ASN A 253 -9.79 -10.66 15.64
C ASN A 253 -10.55 -11.97 15.36
N ILE A 254 -9.84 -13.08 15.25
CA ILE A 254 -10.45 -14.38 14.94
C ILE A 254 -11.50 -14.78 16.00
N PHE A 255 -11.31 -14.38 17.27
CA PHE A 255 -12.24 -14.66 18.36
C PHE A 255 -13.48 -13.76 18.35
N HIS A 256 -13.61 -12.84 17.40
CA HIS A 256 -14.76 -11.95 17.29
C HIS A 256 -16.01 -12.71 16.80
N TYR A 257 -17.16 -12.46 17.43
CA TYR A 257 -18.44 -13.13 17.14
C TYR A 257 -18.88 -13.08 15.67
N ASP A 258 -18.59 -11.98 14.95
CA ASP A 258 -18.93 -11.81 13.53
C ASP A 258 -17.91 -12.43 12.55
N VAL A 259 -16.85 -13.12 13.01
CA VAL A 259 -15.75 -13.58 12.13
C VAL A 259 -16.21 -14.51 11.00
N GLU A 260 -17.20 -15.37 11.23
CA GLU A 260 -17.71 -16.29 10.19
C GLU A 260 -18.38 -15.50 9.08
N GLU A 261 -19.28 -14.57 9.42
CA GLU A 261 -19.94 -13.74 8.41
C GLU A 261 -18.93 -12.81 7.71
N PHE A 262 -17.90 -12.34 8.42
CA PHE A 262 -16.79 -11.58 7.85
C PHE A 262 -16.02 -12.37 6.79
N LEU A 263 -15.69 -13.64 7.06
CA LEU A 263 -15.03 -14.52 6.09
C LEU A 263 -15.92 -14.82 4.87
N ASP A 264 -17.23 -14.91 5.09
CA ASP A 264 -18.21 -15.19 4.03
C ASP A 264 -18.31 -14.05 3.01
N THR A 265 -17.97 -12.81 3.38
CA THR A 265 -18.01 -11.64 2.47
C THR A 265 -17.13 -11.77 1.22
N LYS A 266 -16.13 -12.65 1.26
CA LYS A 266 -15.19 -12.90 0.17
C LYS A 266 -15.56 -14.08 -0.71
N LYS A 267 -16.61 -14.83 -0.35
CA LYS A 267 -17.12 -15.91 -1.19
C LYS A 267 -17.72 -15.36 -2.47
N VAL A 268 -17.51 -16.07 -3.57
CA VAL A 268 -18.01 -15.67 -4.90
C VAL A 268 -19.55 -15.64 -4.93
N ASN A 269 -20.19 -16.51 -4.16
CA ASN A 269 -21.65 -16.66 -4.06
C ASN A 269 -22.26 -15.93 -2.84
N ALA A 270 -21.55 -14.97 -2.23
CA ALA A 270 -22.10 -14.14 -1.18
C ALA A 270 -23.21 -13.22 -1.74
N ASP A 271 -24.17 -12.88 -0.88
CA ASP A 271 -25.19 -11.86 -1.18
C ASP A 271 -24.50 -10.52 -1.54
N GLU A 272 -24.97 -9.83 -2.56
CA GLU A 272 -24.35 -8.58 -3.04
C GLU A 272 -24.30 -7.51 -1.95
N ASP A 273 -25.32 -7.47 -1.09
CA ASP A 273 -25.41 -6.50 0.01
C ASP A 273 -24.35 -6.74 1.11
N LEU A 274 -23.82 -7.97 1.22
CA LEU A 274 -22.81 -8.36 2.21
C LEU A 274 -21.41 -8.54 1.61
N ARG A 275 -21.30 -8.67 0.30
CA ARG A 275 -20.04 -8.93 -0.39
C ARG A 275 -19.11 -7.73 -0.31
N LEU A 276 -17.87 -7.99 0.12
CA LEU A 276 -16.77 -7.01 0.13
C LEU A 276 -15.90 -7.26 -1.11
N SER A 277 -16.15 -6.54 -2.19
CA SER A 277 -15.52 -6.79 -3.49
C SER A 277 -14.11 -6.21 -3.63
N THR A 278 -13.85 -5.01 -3.09
CA THR A 278 -12.59 -4.27 -3.32
C THR A 278 -11.75 -4.12 -2.04
N ILE A 279 -12.37 -4.09 -0.86
CA ILE A 279 -11.64 -3.92 0.40
C ILE A 279 -10.97 -5.23 0.80
N SER A 280 -9.68 -5.21 1.13
CA SER A 280 -8.95 -6.42 1.57
C SER A 280 -9.39 -6.83 2.97
N THR A 281 -9.31 -8.12 3.29
CA THR A 281 -9.66 -8.63 4.62
C THR A 281 -8.43 -9.25 5.31
N GLY A 282 -8.36 -9.11 6.63
CA GLY A 282 -7.30 -9.67 7.46
C GLY A 282 -7.85 -10.21 8.77
N LEU A 283 -7.17 -11.22 9.32
CA LEU A 283 -7.44 -11.77 10.63
C LEU A 283 -6.26 -11.54 11.57
N ILE A 284 -6.57 -11.11 12.79
CA ILE A 284 -5.65 -11.10 13.92
C ILE A 284 -5.85 -12.42 14.67
N VAL A 285 -4.80 -13.25 14.73
CA VAL A 285 -4.87 -14.64 15.18
C VAL A 285 -3.92 -14.87 16.36
N PRO A 286 -4.45 -14.94 17.60
CA PRO A 286 -3.72 -15.40 18.78
C PRO A 286 -3.39 -16.90 18.72
N SER A 287 -2.35 -17.31 19.45
CA SER A 287 -1.82 -18.67 19.54
C SER A 287 -2.83 -19.64 20.11
N LYS A 288 -3.64 -19.21 21.10
CA LYS A 288 -4.76 -19.97 21.65
C LYS A 288 -5.62 -20.64 20.57
N PHE A 289 -5.88 -19.97 19.45
CA PHE A 289 -6.66 -20.55 18.36
C PHE A 289 -5.99 -21.79 17.75
N PHE A 290 -4.68 -21.74 17.54
CA PHE A 290 -3.92 -22.87 17.01
C PHE A 290 -3.81 -24.02 18.01
N ASP A 291 -3.71 -23.74 19.31
CA ASP A 291 -3.71 -24.78 20.33
C ASP A 291 -5.05 -25.53 20.35
N LEU A 292 -6.16 -24.80 20.28
CA LEU A 292 -7.49 -25.41 20.17
C LEU A 292 -7.61 -26.27 18.90
N ALA A 293 -7.14 -25.78 17.76
CA ALA A 293 -7.18 -26.52 16.49
C ALA A 293 -6.30 -27.78 16.50
N LYS A 294 -5.11 -27.68 17.07
CA LYS A 294 -4.17 -28.81 17.23
C LYS A 294 -4.81 -29.92 18.06
N GLU A 295 -5.41 -29.55 19.18
CA GLU A 295 -6.07 -30.46 20.13
C GLU A 295 -7.45 -30.93 19.66
N GLY A 296 -7.99 -30.39 18.56
CA GLY A 296 -9.30 -30.75 18.05
C GLY A 296 -10.46 -30.29 18.94
N LYS A 297 -10.23 -29.23 19.74
CA LYS A 297 -11.21 -28.65 20.67
C LYS A 297 -12.19 -27.72 19.96
N ASP A 298 -13.25 -27.41 20.70
CA ASP A 298 -14.19 -26.36 20.33
C ASP A 298 -13.52 -24.98 20.43
N PHE A 299 -13.83 -24.15 19.45
CA PHE A 299 -13.45 -22.77 19.34
C PHE A 299 -14.68 -21.89 19.61
N TYR A 300 -14.54 -20.96 20.56
CA TYR A 300 -15.60 -20.01 20.90
C TYR A 300 -15.25 -18.61 20.39
N MET A 301 -16.24 -17.96 19.79
CA MET A 301 -16.19 -16.58 19.33
C MET A 301 -17.06 -15.72 20.25
N PHE A 302 -16.56 -14.59 20.72
CA PHE A 302 -17.16 -13.79 21.77
C PHE A 302 -17.68 -12.46 21.24
N ALA A 303 -18.80 -12.01 21.81
CA ALA A 303 -19.42 -10.74 21.49
C ALA A 303 -18.72 -9.61 22.27
N PRO A 304 -18.02 -8.66 21.61
CA PRO A 304 -17.11 -7.73 22.29
C PRO A 304 -17.78 -6.80 23.30
N HIS A 305 -19.05 -6.43 23.10
CA HIS A 305 -19.74 -5.56 24.05
C HIS A 305 -19.95 -6.26 25.39
N THR A 306 -20.41 -7.53 25.38
CA THR A 306 -20.56 -8.31 26.62
C THR A 306 -19.23 -8.59 27.33
N VAL A 307 -18.15 -8.81 26.57
CA VAL A 307 -16.79 -8.93 27.14
C VAL A 307 -16.39 -7.63 27.84
N LYS A 308 -16.62 -6.48 27.21
CA LYS A 308 -16.29 -5.18 27.81
C LYS A 308 -17.12 -4.86 29.05
N GLU A 309 -18.41 -5.21 29.06
CA GLU A 309 -19.28 -5.02 30.23
C GLU A 309 -18.84 -5.88 31.43
N GLU A 310 -18.48 -7.13 31.18
CA GLU A 310 -18.12 -8.09 32.24
C GLU A 310 -16.69 -7.87 32.78
N TYR A 311 -15.71 -7.63 31.90
CA TYR A 311 -14.28 -7.58 32.26
C TYR A 311 -13.70 -6.16 32.28
N GLY A 312 -14.43 -5.15 31.83
CA GLY A 312 -13.96 -3.75 31.77
C GLY A 312 -12.89 -3.48 30.70
N VAL A 313 -12.52 -4.47 29.90
CA VAL A 313 -11.52 -4.39 28.81
C VAL A 313 -12.10 -4.90 27.50
N THR A 314 -11.60 -4.42 26.36
CA THR A 314 -12.10 -4.87 25.06
C THR A 314 -11.62 -6.30 24.77
N LEU A 315 -12.35 -7.04 23.93
CA LEU A 315 -11.93 -8.36 23.46
C LEU A 315 -10.55 -8.32 22.78
N ASP A 316 -10.20 -7.21 22.13
CA ASP A 316 -8.93 -7.11 21.42
C ASP A 316 -7.73 -6.86 22.36
N ASP A 317 -8.00 -6.23 23.51
CA ASP A 317 -7.02 -5.91 24.54
C ASP A 317 -6.93 -6.99 25.64
N ILE A 318 -7.87 -7.94 25.70
CA ILE A 318 -7.88 -8.98 26.74
C ILE A 318 -6.78 -10.03 26.50
N ASP A 319 -6.20 -10.52 27.60
CA ASP A 319 -5.30 -11.66 27.59
C ASP A 319 -6.11 -12.96 27.39
N LEU A 320 -6.21 -13.38 26.13
CA LEU A 320 -6.94 -14.59 25.74
C LEU A 320 -6.35 -15.87 26.34
N GLU A 321 -5.04 -15.94 26.60
CA GLU A 321 -4.46 -17.13 27.23
C GLU A 321 -4.99 -17.30 28.65
N LYS A 322 -5.16 -16.19 29.37
CA LYS A 322 -5.66 -16.18 30.75
C LYS A 322 -7.18 -16.29 30.84
N TYR A 323 -7.92 -15.56 30.00
CA TYR A 323 -9.37 -15.38 30.17
C TYR A 323 -10.23 -16.24 29.25
N TYR A 324 -9.67 -16.98 28.28
CA TYR A 324 -10.48 -17.77 27.34
C TYR A 324 -11.41 -18.75 28.05
N ASP A 325 -10.90 -19.62 28.91
CA ASP A 325 -11.70 -20.67 29.54
C ASP A 325 -12.75 -20.08 30.52
N ASP A 326 -12.43 -18.95 31.16
CA ASP A 326 -13.35 -18.18 31.99
C ASP A 326 -14.49 -17.57 31.17
N MET A 327 -14.17 -16.91 30.05
CA MET A 327 -15.17 -16.40 29.11
C MET A 327 -16.03 -17.50 28.51
N VAL A 328 -15.49 -18.70 28.26
CA VAL A 328 -16.25 -19.87 27.82
C VAL A 328 -17.24 -20.34 28.88
N ALA A 329 -16.88 -20.30 30.17
CA ALA A 329 -17.77 -20.69 31.27
C ALA A 329 -18.77 -19.60 31.67
N ASN A 330 -18.44 -18.32 31.47
CA ASN A 330 -19.21 -17.19 32.00
C ASN A 330 -20.54 -16.96 31.24
N PRO A 331 -21.72 -17.12 31.87
CA PRO A 331 -23.02 -16.96 31.20
C PRO A 331 -23.35 -15.52 30.79
N ASN A 332 -22.65 -14.52 31.33
CA ASN A 332 -22.84 -13.11 30.97
C ASN A 332 -22.14 -12.74 29.65
N VAL A 333 -21.21 -13.58 29.18
CA VAL A 333 -20.50 -13.39 27.92
C VAL A 333 -21.24 -14.10 26.80
N GLU A 334 -21.76 -13.33 25.86
CA GLU A 334 -22.39 -13.89 24.66
C GLU A 334 -21.33 -14.49 23.73
N LYS A 335 -21.59 -15.70 23.23
CA LYS A 335 -20.61 -16.49 22.46
C LYS A 335 -21.26 -17.49 21.52
N LYS A 336 -20.54 -17.80 20.44
CA LYS A 336 -20.84 -18.85 19.46
C LYS A 336 -19.74 -19.91 19.49
N LYS A 337 -20.11 -21.15 19.19
CA LYS A 337 -19.21 -22.30 19.16
C LYS A 337 -19.03 -22.81 17.72
N LYS A 338 -17.79 -23.16 17.36
CA LYS A 338 -17.44 -23.89 16.13
C LYS A 338 -16.32 -24.88 16.42
N ASN A 339 -16.14 -25.91 15.61
CA ASN A 339 -14.91 -26.69 15.67
C ASN A 339 -13.70 -25.86 15.17
N ALA A 340 -12.60 -25.88 15.91
CA ALA A 340 -11.41 -25.08 15.57
C ALA A 340 -10.77 -25.48 14.22
N ARG A 341 -10.78 -26.78 13.85
CA ARG A 341 -10.26 -27.25 12.56
C ARG A 341 -11.18 -26.88 11.40
N GLU A 342 -12.50 -26.88 11.63
CA GLU A 342 -13.44 -26.36 10.63
C GLU A 342 -13.25 -24.87 10.37
N MET A 343 -12.91 -24.08 11.40
CA MET A 343 -12.54 -22.67 11.21
C MET A 343 -11.28 -22.52 10.36
N LEU A 344 -10.24 -23.33 10.60
CA LEU A 344 -9.05 -23.34 9.74
C LEU A 344 -9.38 -23.69 8.29
N ASN A 345 -10.23 -24.69 8.07
CA ASN A 345 -10.68 -25.06 6.72
C ASN A 345 -11.44 -23.91 6.05
N LEU A 346 -12.30 -23.20 6.78
CA LEU A 346 -13.02 -22.04 6.28
C LEU A 346 -12.04 -20.94 5.83
N ILE A 347 -11.05 -20.61 6.67
CA ILE A 347 -10.01 -19.61 6.35
C ILE A 347 -9.26 -20.01 5.07
N ALA A 348 -8.81 -21.27 4.97
CA ALA A 348 -8.08 -21.76 3.81
C ALA A 348 -8.93 -21.75 2.52
N GLN A 349 -10.21 -22.09 2.61
CA GLN A 349 -11.14 -22.01 1.48
C GLN A 349 -11.33 -20.56 1.01
N THR A 350 -11.48 -19.61 1.93
CA THR A 350 -11.58 -18.18 1.59
C THR A 350 -10.31 -17.67 0.91
N GLN A 351 -9.13 -18.09 1.40
CA GLN A 351 -7.83 -17.75 0.78
C GLN A 351 -7.69 -18.34 -0.62
N LEU A 352 -8.14 -19.59 -0.83
CA LEU A 352 -8.11 -20.21 -2.16
C LEU A 352 -8.98 -19.45 -3.17
N GLN A 353 -10.11 -18.90 -2.74
CA GLN A 353 -11.03 -18.19 -3.62
C GLN A 353 -10.62 -16.74 -3.91
N SER A 354 -9.97 -16.07 -2.96
CA SER A 354 -9.79 -14.61 -3.02
C SER A 354 -8.37 -14.11 -2.76
N GLY A 355 -7.45 -14.97 -2.33
CA GLY A 355 -6.13 -14.59 -1.80
C GLY A 355 -6.14 -14.04 -0.37
N TYR A 356 -7.31 -13.79 0.20
CA TYR A 356 -7.53 -13.23 1.54
C TYR A 356 -8.29 -14.24 2.43
N PRO A 357 -8.25 -14.13 3.78
CA PRO A 357 -7.68 -13.06 4.56
C PRO A 357 -6.15 -13.10 4.70
N TYR A 358 -5.54 -11.93 4.93
CA TYR A 358 -4.23 -11.84 5.57
C TYR A 358 -4.28 -12.46 6.97
N LEU A 359 -3.16 -13.01 7.45
CA LEU A 359 -3.06 -13.53 8.82
C LEU A 359 -1.96 -12.79 9.58
N MET A 360 -2.34 -12.14 10.68
CA MET A 360 -1.40 -11.57 11.64
C MET A 360 -1.34 -12.46 12.89
N PHE A 361 -0.21 -13.12 13.12
CA PHE A 361 -0.01 -13.94 14.32
C PHE A 361 0.35 -13.05 15.52
N LYS A 362 -0.67 -12.71 16.34
CA LYS A 362 -0.59 -11.70 17.41
C LYS A 362 0.57 -11.97 18.37
N ASP A 363 0.65 -13.18 18.94
CA ASP A 363 1.64 -13.45 19.97
C ASP A 363 3.06 -13.64 19.41
N ASN A 364 3.17 -14.12 18.18
CA ASN A 364 4.48 -14.15 17.50
C ASN A 364 5.03 -12.73 17.33
N ALA A 365 4.18 -11.78 16.94
CA ALA A 365 4.56 -10.37 16.81
C ALA A 365 4.86 -9.75 18.19
N ASN A 366 3.97 -9.93 19.17
CA ASN A 366 4.09 -9.33 20.50
C ASN A 366 5.29 -9.87 21.29
N ARG A 367 5.62 -11.16 21.18
CA ARG A 367 6.75 -11.78 21.91
C ARG A 367 8.09 -11.14 21.57
N VAL A 368 8.26 -10.61 20.36
CA VAL A 368 9.49 -9.93 19.91
C VAL A 368 9.30 -8.42 19.81
N HIS A 369 8.17 -7.87 20.27
CA HIS A 369 7.89 -6.46 20.20
C HIS A 369 8.67 -5.71 21.31
N PRO A 370 9.56 -4.77 20.96
CA PRO A 370 10.45 -4.13 21.93
C PRO A 370 9.74 -3.14 22.86
N ASN A 371 8.49 -2.76 22.58
CA ASN A 371 7.69 -1.85 23.41
C ASN A 371 6.52 -2.60 24.11
N SER A 372 6.70 -3.89 24.39
CA SER A 372 5.69 -4.73 25.07
C SER A 372 5.66 -4.54 26.57
#